data_AF-A0A958SVW2-F1
#
_entry.id   AF-A0A958SVW2-F1
#
_cell.length_a   1.000
_cell.length_b   1.000
_cell.length_c   1.000
_cell.angle_alpha   90.00
_cell.angle_beta   90.00
_cell.angle_gamma   90.00
#
_symmetry.space_group_name_H-M   'P 1'
#
loop_
_entity.id
_entity.type
_entity.pdbx_description
1 polymer ?
#
loop_
_entity_poly.entity_id
_entity_poly.type
_entity_poly.pdbx_seq_one_letter_code
_entity_poly.pdbx_strand_id
1 'polypeptide(L)'
;RRFNRQKFRDVDLGGDNIALQELFRRNYTFDFGYAFNYQLTQSLQLNFAASNNNIVRNYFINDNLNGQPDPTLDVWDGLLDVGDPNLQYQQLGLNYEIPLNKIPTLSFLNATYSYTGTFQWQKGSDLLSDIDYNGVSYNLGNTIQNSNTHNLNTTLDMKRLYSYLGLTKKNGRSNSRSQNQLSKSNKESQGEQDKTKTKTKSGSGNKLANTAIDVLTMVKRIQVNYSENNGSMLPGYLLTPGFIGTLKPTLGYTFGSQADVREMAARKGWLTVYPEFNQQYTATTFKQLDFSANIEPLKDLKIDLIANRVYAENYTENYKIEDTNFDGILDYNSLTPNTFGNFSISTIMLKTSFSKSDENSSKAFEEFRQNRLEIARRLAQQNGVDMSNPNNFENGNTNGYPLGYSKSSQAVLLPAFLAAYTGKDAGSVKLGALRDVPVPNWDIKYTGLMNLKWFKDRFKRFSLTHGYRSNYTINQYRANLDYTAPVKTGSGVLEDYDNQPTDALNQSGDYKNK
;
A
#
# COMPACT_ATOMS: atom_id res chain seq x y z
N ARG A 1 33.94 -13.91 17.28
CA ARG A 1 35.26 -13.52 16.73
C ARG A 1 35.78 -14.61 15.79
N ARG A 2 36.31 -14.24 14.63
CA ARG A 2 37.00 -15.15 13.70
C ARG A 2 38.34 -14.53 13.32
N PHE A 3 39.41 -15.31 13.42
CA PHE A 3 40.76 -14.91 13.07
C PHE A 3 41.35 -15.96 12.15
N ASN A 4 41.83 -15.54 10.98
CA ASN A 4 42.53 -16.40 10.04
C ASN A 4 43.88 -15.77 9.71
N ARG A 5 44.90 -16.61 9.67
CA ARG A 5 46.25 -16.24 9.24
C ARG A 5 46.67 -17.15 8.11
N GLN A 6 47.19 -16.57 7.04
CA GLN A 6 47.68 -17.30 5.87
C GLN A 6 49.07 -16.83 5.50
N LYS A 7 49.99 -17.77 5.34
CA LYS A 7 51.31 -17.52 4.77
C LYS A 7 51.45 -18.38 3.53
N PHE A 8 51.58 -17.75 2.37
CA PHE A 8 51.84 -18.50 1.15
C PHE A 8 53.27 -19.03 1.19
N ARG A 9 53.44 -20.30 0.84
CA ARG A 9 54.77 -20.90 0.74
C ARG A 9 55.55 -20.20 -0.37
N ASP A 10 56.81 -19.90 -0.10
CA ASP A 10 57.75 -19.52 -1.14
C ASP A 10 58.13 -20.79 -1.93
N VAL A 11 58.20 -20.66 -3.26
CA VAL A 11 58.51 -21.79 -4.15
C VAL A 11 60.01 -21.81 -4.51
N ASP A 12 60.70 -20.67 -4.42
CA ASP A 12 62.14 -20.57 -4.65
C ASP A 12 62.90 -20.54 -3.31
N LEU A 13 63.78 -21.52 -3.10
CA LEU A 13 64.57 -21.73 -1.88
C LEU A 13 65.92 -20.96 -1.88
N GLY A 14 66.01 -19.85 -2.62
CA GLY A 14 67.20 -18.99 -2.64
C GLY A 14 67.37 -18.27 -1.30
N GLY A 15 68.58 -18.32 -0.72
CA GLY A 15 68.88 -17.79 0.62
C GLY A 15 68.65 -16.28 0.83
N ASP A 16 68.41 -15.52 -0.24
CA ASP A 16 68.22 -14.06 -0.23
C ASP A 16 66.81 -13.60 -0.68
N ASN A 17 65.81 -14.50 -0.72
CA ASN A 17 64.46 -14.14 -1.13
C ASN A 17 63.68 -13.41 -0.02
N ILE A 18 62.98 -12.32 -0.39
CA ILE A 18 62.05 -11.61 0.48
C ILE A 18 60.83 -12.51 0.70
N ALA A 19 60.72 -13.10 1.89
CA ALA A 19 59.61 -13.98 2.23
C ALA A 19 58.25 -13.28 2.08
N LEU A 20 57.27 -13.98 1.49
CA LEU A 20 55.89 -13.49 1.42
C LEU A 20 55.35 -13.22 2.83
N GLN A 21 54.74 -12.04 2.98
CA GLN A 21 54.18 -11.59 4.25
C GLN A 21 52.95 -12.42 4.65
N GLU A 22 52.70 -12.49 5.95
CA GLU A 22 51.51 -13.14 6.49
C GLU A 22 50.27 -12.25 6.25
N LEU A 23 49.21 -12.85 5.73
CA LEU A 23 47.92 -12.20 5.56
C LEU A 23 47.04 -12.53 6.75
N PHE A 24 46.51 -11.47 7.38
CA PHE A 24 45.60 -11.57 8.50
C PHE A 24 44.19 -11.19 8.08
N ARG A 25 43.21 -12.02 8.43
CA ARG A 25 41.79 -11.71 8.30
C ARG A 25 41.11 -11.83 9.66
N ARG A 26 40.70 -10.69 10.20
CA ARG A 26 39.96 -10.56 11.46
C ARG A 26 38.51 -10.21 11.16
N ASN A 27 37.58 -10.92 11.81
CA ASN A 27 36.16 -10.59 11.82
C ASN A 27 35.67 -10.69 13.26
N TYR A 28 35.84 -9.59 14.00
CA TYR A 28 35.42 -9.47 15.38
C TYR A 28 34.14 -8.66 15.41
N THR A 29 33.07 -9.28 15.91
CA THR A 29 31.75 -8.65 16.05
C THR A 29 31.30 -8.76 17.49
N PHE A 30 30.53 -7.76 17.92
CA PHE A 30 29.79 -7.77 19.16
C PHE A 30 28.31 -7.55 18.83
N ASP A 31 27.50 -8.57 19.09
CA ASP A 31 26.08 -8.57 18.77
C ASP A 31 25.26 -8.48 20.05
N PHE A 32 24.42 -7.47 20.16
CA PHE A 32 23.51 -7.26 21.29
C PHE A 32 22.08 -7.18 20.79
N GLY A 33 21.15 -7.80 21.50
CA GLY A 33 19.74 -7.72 21.18
C GLY A 33 18.89 -7.86 22.43
N TYR A 34 17.77 -7.16 22.43
CA TYR A 34 16.78 -7.25 23.49
C TYR A 34 15.37 -7.16 22.90
N ALA A 35 14.43 -7.80 23.58
CA ALA A 35 13.03 -7.79 23.21
C ALA A 35 12.16 -7.59 24.46
N PHE A 36 11.21 -6.68 24.35
CA PHE A 36 10.22 -6.38 25.36
C PHE A 36 8.83 -6.70 24.78
N ASN A 37 8.20 -7.75 25.31
CA ASN A 37 6.84 -8.13 24.94
C ASN A 37 5.94 -7.86 26.14
N TYR A 38 4.95 -6.98 25.97
CA TYR A 38 4.08 -6.54 27.05
C TYR A 38 2.63 -6.50 26.61
N GLN A 39 1.80 -7.25 27.34
CA GLN A 39 0.36 -7.26 27.17
C GLN A 39 -0.24 -6.13 28.03
N LEU A 40 -0.32 -4.93 27.46
CA LEU A 40 -0.89 -3.76 28.14
C LEU A 40 -2.33 -4.03 28.61
N THR A 41 -3.11 -4.71 27.77
CA THR A 41 -4.46 -5.19 28.09
C THR A 41 -4.74 -6.52 27.38
N GLN A 42 -5.89 -7.15 27.63
CA GLN A 42 -6.32 -8.34 26.87
C GLN A 42 -6.44 -8.08 25.36
N SER A 43 -6.65 -6.84 24.95
CA SER A 43 -6.88 -6.46 23.56
C SER A 43 -5.75 -5.61 22.97
N LEU A 44 -4.71 -5.29 23.74
CA LEU A 44 -3.56 -4.47 23.32
C LEU A 44 -2.25 -5.16 23.69
N GLN A 45 -1.48 -5.52 22.67
CA GLN A 45 -0.17 -6.16 22.81
C GLN A 45 0.87 -5.27 22.16
N LEU A 46 1.94 -4.99 22.90
CA LEU A 46 3.09 -4.23 22.43
C LEU A 46 4.31 -5.15 22.44
N ASN A 47 5.00 -5.23 21.31
CA ASN A 47 6.25 -5.95 21.15
C ASN A 47 7.29 -4.95 20.65
N PHE A 48 8.38 -4.79 21.38
CA PHE A 48 9.51 -3.98 20.96
C PHE A 48 10.74 -4.87 20.90
N ALA A 49 11.46 -4.85 19.79
CA ALA A 49 12.72 -5.56 19.66
C ALA A 49 13.76 -4.63 19.06
N ALA A 50 14.97 -4.67 19.58
CA ALA A 50 16.09 -3.97 18.98
C ALA A 50 17.32 -4.87 19.00
N SER A 51 18.12 -4.74 17.96
CA SER A 51 19.41 -5.41 17.82
C SER A 51 20.46 -4.45 17.31
N ASN A 52 21.68 -4.67 17.74
CA ASN A 52 22.84 -3.91 17.35
C ASN A 52 23.97 -4.89 17.01
N ASN A 53 24.51 -4.75 15.83
CA ASN A 53 25.70 -5.45 15.35
C ASN A 53 26.82 -4.44 15.30
N ASN A 54 27.85 -4.67 16.11
CA ASN A 54 29.03 -3.83 16.15
C ASN A 54 30.22 -4.59 15.58
N ILE A 55 31.16 -3.85 14.97
CA ILE A 55 32.45 -4.37 14.53
C ILE A 55 33.50 -3.90 15.52
N VAL A 56 34.29 -4.86 16.02
CA VAL A 56 35.41 -4.61 16.93
C VAL A 56 36.69 -4.51 16.11
N ARG A 57 37.43 -3.41 16.28
CA ARG A 57 38.61 -3.08 15.46
C ARG A 57 39.85 -2.75 16.30
N ASN A 58 39.93 -3.35 17.47
CA ASN A 58 41.02 -3.21 18.43
C ASN A 58 42.38 -3.76 17.97
N TYR A 59 42.57 -3.99 16.67
CA TYR A 59 43.73 -4.68 16.10
C TYR A 59 44.57 -3.79 15.18
N PHE A 60 44.26 -2.49 15.07
CA PHE A 60 45.05 -1.52 14.32
C PHE A 60 46.07 -0.84 15.21
N ILE A 61 47.28 -0.62 14.70
CA ILE A 61 48.32 0.10 15.43
C ILE A 61 47.86 1.55 15.64
N ASN A 62 47.89 2.01 16.91
CA ASN A 62 47.44 3.35 17.33
C ASN A 62 45.97 3.66 16.94
N ASP A 63 45.12 2.65 16.81
CA ASP A 63 43.72 2.79 16.36
C ASP A 63 43.57 3.51 15.01
N ASN A 64 44.63 3.56 14.20
CA ASN A 64 44.57 4.15 12.87
C ASN A 64 43.92 3.15 11.91
N LEU A 65 42.68 3.43 11.50
CA LEU A 65 41.92 2.60 10.56
C LEU A 65 42.56 2.49 9.17
N ASN A 66 43.35 3.49 8.77
CA ASN A 66 44.14 3.48 7.53
C ASN A 66 45.56 2.93 7.77
N GLY A 67 45.87 2.54 9.00
CA GLY A 67 47.16 2.04 9.44
C GLY A 67 47.33 0.52 9.27
N GLN A 68 48.50 0.03 9.66
CA GLN A 68 48.79 -1.39 9.61
C GLN A 68 48.10 -2.14 10.77
N PRO A 69 47.51 -3.32 10.52
CA PRO A 69 47.03 -4.17 11.60
C PRO A 69 48.22 -4.70 12.40
N ASP A 70 48.12 -4.64 13.72
CA ASP A 70 49.15 -5.16 14.63
C ASP A 70 49.17 -6.71 14.53
N PRO A 71 50.30 -7.32 14.17
CA PRO A 71 50.41 -8.78 14.08
C PRO A 71 50.50 -9.48 15.44
N THR A 72 50.79 -8.74 16.52
CA THR A 72 50.92 -9.30 17.88
C THR A 72 49.57 -9.55 18.56
N LEU A 73 48.52 -8.87 18.09
CA LEU A 73 47.18 -8.97 18.66
C LEU A 73 46.44 -10.22 18.13
N ASP A 74 45.93 -11.02 19.06
CA ASP A 74 45.25 -12.29 18.82
C ASP A 74 43.73 -12.18 19.10
N VAL A 75 43.03 -13.31 19.17
CA VAL A 75 41.58 -13.40 19.37
C VAL A 75 41.14 -12.88 20.75
N TRP A 76 42.00 -13.04 21.77
CA TRP A 76 41.69 -12.74 23.17
C TRP A 76 41.88 -11.28 23.56
N ASP A 77 42.62 -10.51 22.77
CA ASP A 77 42.87 -9.11 23.07
C ASP A 77 41.58 -8.29 22.99
N GLY A 78 41.35 -7.42 23.97
CA GLY A 78 40.14 -6.59 24.06
C GLY A 78 38.84 -7.39 23.98
N LEU A 79 38.76 -8.58 24.60
CA LEU A 79 37.60 -9.48 24.51
C LEU A 79 36.25 -8.82 24.83
N LEU A 80 36.25 -7.89 25.79
CA LEU A 80 35.06 -7.14 26.23
C LEU A 80 34.83 -5.84 25.47
N ASP A 81 35.63 -5.58 24.44
CA ASP A 81 35.41 -4.43 23.55
C ASP A 81 34.10 -4.63 22.77
N VAL A 82 33.25 -3.63 22.87
CA VAL A 82 31.93 -3.55 22.26
C VAL A 82 32.04 -3.03 20.82
N GLY A 83 33.14 -2.38 20.45
CA GLY A 83 33.41 -1.87 19.11
C GLY A 83 32.45 -0.78 18.64
N ASP A 84 32.56 -0.45 17.36
CA ASP A 84 31.72 0.56 16.71
C ASP A 84 30.46 -0.06 16.12
N PRO A 85 29.30 0.61 16.20
CA PRO A 85 28.08 0.12 15.57
C PRO A 85 28.24 0.04 14.06
N ASN A 86 27.78 -1.06 13.49
CA ASN A 86 27.80 -1.33 12.05
C ASN A 86 26.38 -1.42 11.49
N LEU A 87 25.47 -2.07 12.21
CA LEU A 87 24.05 -2.15 11.85
C LEU A 87 23.21 -2.13 13.13
N GLN A 88 22.27 -1.20 13.21
CA GLN A 88 21.27 -1.18 14.28
C GLN A 88 19.88 -1.35 13.69
N TYR A 89 19.07 -2.20 14.30
CA TYR A 89 17.69 -2.46 13.91
C TYR A 89 16.77 -2.28 15.11
N GLN A 90 15.64 -1.61 14.91
CA GLN A 90 14.58 -1.43 15.89
C GLN A 90 13.24 -1.79 15.25
N GLN A 91 12.39 -2.49 15.99
CA GLN A 91 11.06 -2.89 15.56
C GLN A 91 10.06 -2.68 16.68
N LEU A 92 8.99 -1.95 16.39
CA LEU A 92 7.83 -1.77 17.24
C LEU A 92 6.63 -2.45 16.59
N GLY A 93 6.11 -3.50 17.22
CA GLY A 93 4.85 -4.14 16.89
C GLY A 93 3.76 -3.75 17.89
N LEU A 94 2.62 -3.30 17.40
CA LEU A 94 1.42 -2.99 18.17
C LEU A 94 0.25 -3.75 17.58
N ASN A 95 -0.36 -4.64 18.36
CA ASN A 95 -1.58 -5.33 17.97
C ASN A 95 -2.71 -4.87 18.88
N TYR A 96 -3.74 -4.28 18.29
CA TYR A 96 -4.92 -3.78 18.98
C TYR A 96 -6.20 -4.41 18.41
N GLU A 97 -6.79 -5.32 19.17
CA GLU A 97 -8.18 -5.73 18.96
C GLU A 97 -9.08 -4.64 19.55
N ILE A 98 -9.79 -3.91 18.69
CA ILE A 98 -10.63 -2.80 19.12
C ILE A 98 -11.84 -3.41 19.84
N PRO A 99 -12.04 -3.15 21.15
CA PRO A 99 -13.05 -3.84 21.96
C PRO A 99 -14.46 -3.29 21.72
N LEU A 100 -14.87 -3.14 20.46
CA LEU A 100 -16.21 -2.68 20.04
C LEU A 100 -17.28 -3.69 20.45
N ASN A 101 -16.91 -4.95 20.63
CA ASN A 101 -17.75 -6.00 21.17
C ASN A 101 -18.29 -5.73 22.59
N LYS A 102 -17.63 -4.85 23.37
CA LYS A 102 -18.10 -4.43 24.69
C LYS A 102 -19.28 -3.46 24.63
N ILE A 103 -19.48 -2.80 23.49
CA ILE A 103 -20.62 -1.92 23.26
C ILE A 103 -21.74 -2.76 22.64
N PRO A 104 -22.88 -2.97 23.32
CA PRO A 104 -23.93 -3.88 22.84
C PRO A 104 -24.44 -3.56 21.43
N THR A 105 -24.52 -2.27 21.07
CA THR A 105 -24.94 -1.84 19.74
C THR A 105 -23.93 -2.17 18.65
N LEU A 106 -22.66 -2.44 18.97
CA LEU A 106 -21.57 -2.70 18.03
C LEU A 106 -21.03 -4.14 18.10
N SER A 107 -21.73 -5.05 18.78
CA SER A 107 -21.29 -6.45 18.95
C SER A 107 -21.20 -7.26 17.65
N PHE A 108 -21.72 -6.70 16.55
CA PHE A 108 -21.63 -7.25 15.21
C PHE A 108 -20.32 -6.88 14.50
N LEU A 109 -19.58 -5.90 15.01
CA LEU A 109 -18.37 -5.34 14.42
C LEU A 109 -17.13 -5.86 15.17
N ASN A 110 -16.27 -6.57 14.46
CA ASN A 110 -14.96 -6.97 14.95
C ASN A 110 -13.91 -6.21 14.13
N ALA A 111 -13.03 -5.46 14.79
CA ALA A 111 -11.98 -4.72 14.14
C ALA A 111 -10.64 -5.00 14.84
N THR A 112 -9.65 -5.43 14.07
CA THR A 112 -8.28 -5.65 14.55
C THR A 112 -7.35 -4.74 13.79
N TYR A 113 -6.58 -3.94 14.51
CA TYR A 113 -5.55 -3.08 13.97
C TYR A 113 -4.19 -3.62 14.38
N SER A 114 -3.29 -3.84 13.42
CA SER A 114 -1.88 -4.10 13.70
C SER A 114 -1.00 -3.05 13.04
N TYR A 115 0.02 -2.65 13.78
CA TYR A 115 1.02 -1.70 13.34
C TYR A 115 2.41 -2.30 13.57
N THR A 116 3.23 -2.30 12.54
CA THR A 116 4.64 -2.67 12.65
C THR A 116 5.46 -1.51 12.12
N GLY A 117 6.21 -0.86 12.99
CA GLY A 117 7.22 0.13 12.64
C GLY A 117 8.59 -0.48 12.73
N THR A 118 9.46 -0.19 11.77
CA THR A 118 10.85 -0.62 11.77
C THR A 118 11.75 0.56 11.48
N PHE A 119 12.92 0.55 12.08
CA PHE A 119 13.99 1.49 11.80
C PHE A 119 15.31 0.74 11.71
N GLN A 120 16.11 1.10 10.73
CA GLN A 120 17.44 0.55 10.53
C GLN A 120 18.42 1.69 10.33
N TRP A 121 19.55 1.62 11.03
CA TRP A 121 20.72 2.44 10.75
C TRP A 121 21.83 1.51 10.27
N GLN A 122 22.48 1.88 9.17
CA GLN A 122 23.57 1.11 8.59
C GLN A 122 24.78 2.03 8.41
N LYS A 123 25.92 1.62 8.95
CA LYS A 123 27.18 2.35 8.83
C LYS A 123 27.61 2.45 7.36
N GLY A 124 28.06 3.64 6.96
CA GLY A 124 28.76 3.83 5.69
C GLY A 124 30.12 3.12 5.70
N SER A 125 30.73 2.93 4.53
CA SER A 125 32.12 2.46 4.47
C SER A 125 33.04 3.52 5.10
N ASP A 126 34.04 3.10 5.87
CA ASP A 126 34.98 4.04 6.50
C ASP A 126 35.79 4.83 5.46
N LEU A 127 36.00 4.27 4.27
CA LEU A 127 36.61 4.97 3.14
C LEU A 127 35.79 6.18 2.68
N LEU A 128 34.48 6.20 3.00
CA LEU A 128 33.59 7.31 2.68
C LEU A 128 33.45 8.31 3.84
N SER A 129 34.12 8.05 4.97
CA SER A 129 34.06 8.93 6.15
C SER A 129 35.10 10.06 6.12
N ASP A 130 36.13 9.93 5.27
CA ASP A 130 37.24 10.89 5.13
C ASP A 130 37.63 11.01 3.64
N ILE A 131 36.73 11.59 2.83
CA ILE A 131 36.98 11.86 1.41
C ILE A 131 37.52 13.28 1.27
N ASP A 132 38.74 13.41 0.76
CA ASP A 132 39.30 14.71 0.37
C ASP A 132 38.71 15.18 -0.96
N TYR A 133 38.11 16.36 -0.94
CA TYR A 133 37.65 17.08 -2.13
C TYR A 133 38.08 18.54 -2.03
N ASN A 134 38.94 18.97 -2.96
CA ASN A 134 39.53 20.31 -3.00
C ASN A 134 40.28 20.73 -1.71
N GLY A 135 40.93 19.78 -1.03
CA GLY A 135 41.69 20.04 0.20
C GLY A 135 40.83 20.12 1.46
N VAL A 136 39.55 19.73 1.37
CA VAL A 136 38.60 19.65 2.49
C VAL A 136 38.13 18.21 2.59
N SER A 137 38.24 17.63 3.79
CA SER A 137 37.72 16.31 4.10
C SER A 137 36.22 16.35 4.36
N TYR A 138 35.49 15.43 3.72
CA TYR A 138 34.06 15.23 3.87
C TYR A 138 33.72 13.82 4.34
N ASN A 139 32.71 13.73 5.21
CA ASN A 139 32.09 12.47 5.60
C ASN A 139 30.77 12.31 4.82
N LEU A 140 30.66 11.26 4.01
CA LEU A 140 29.46 10.97 3.21
C LEU A 140 28.34 10.31 4.04
N GLY A 141 28.58 10.06 5.31
CA GLY A 141 27.59 9.62 6.28
C GLY A 141 27.17 8.16 6.15
N ASN A 142 26.14 7.84 6.94
CA ASN A 142 25.53 6.53 7.08
C ASN A 142 24.14 6.54 6.44
N THR A 143 23.48 5.38 6.38
CA THR A 143 22.13 5.29 5.82
C THR A 143 21.14 4.94 6.92
N ILE A 144 20.07 5.73 7.01
CA ILE A 144 18.90 5.37 7.83
C ILE A 144 17.75 4.93 6.95
N GLN A 145 17.01 3.93 7.41
CA GLN A 145 15.82 3.42 6.77
C GLN A 145 14.71 3.33 7.81
N ASN A 146 13.50 3.54 7.35
CA ASN A 146 12.30 3.48 8.15
C ASN A 146 11.24 2.77 7.32
N SER A 147 10.49 1.86 7.93
CA SER A 147 9.26 1.36 7.31
C SER A 147 8.14 1.25 8.32
N ASN A 148 6.91 1.38 7.85
CA ASN A 148 5.74 1.04 8.62
C ASN A 148 4.78 0.15 7.84
N THR A 149 4.00 -0.62 8.58
CA THR A 149 2.89 -1.39 8.03
C THR A 149 1.69 -1.22 8.94
N HIS A 150 0.62 -0.64 8.41
CA HIS A 150 -0.68 -0.52 9.04
C HIS A 150 -1.60 -1.58 8.44
N ASN A 151 -2.14 -2.48 9.25
CA ASN A 151 -3.17 -3.41 8.82
C ASN A 151 -4.42 -3.20 9.66
N LEU A 152 -5.55 -2.94 9.01
CA LEU A 152 -6.86 -2.88 9.63
C LEU A 152 -7.73 -3.96 8.99
N ASN A 153 -8.06 -4.99 9.76
CA ASN A 153 -9.02 -6.01 9.35
C ASN A 153 -10.32 -5.81 10.10
N THR A 154 -11.39 -5.56 9.37
CA THR A 154 -12.72 -5.30 9.91
C THR A 154 -13.69 -6.32 9.36
N THR A 155 -14.39 -7.03 10.26
CA THR A 155 -15.44 -7.98 9.91
C THR A 155 -16.75 -7.57 10.57
N LEU A 156 -17.80 -7.46 9.77
CA LEU A 156 -19.16 -7.19 10.23
C LEU A 156 -19.97 -8.48 10.10
N ASP A 157 -20.32 -9.08 11.23
CA ASP A 157 -21.26 -10.20 11.32
C ASP A 157 -22.69 -9.69 11.40
N MET A 158 -23.29 -9.48 10.23
CA MET A 158 -24.63 -8.91 10.12
C MET A 158 -25.71 -9.77 10.80
N LYS A 159 -25.48 -11.07 11.00
CA LYS A 159 -26.42 -11.93 11.76
C LYS A 159 -26.61 -11.42 13.19
N ARG A 160 -25.55 -10.94 13.82
CA ARG A 160 -25.60 -10.34 15.17
C ARG A 160 -26.33 -9.01 15.14
N LEU A 161 -26.06 -8.16 14.15
CA LEU A 161 -26.76 -6.89 13.95
C LEU A 161 -28.28 -7.10 13.80
N TYR A 162 -28.68 -7.99 12.90
CA TYR A 162 -30.10 -8.27 12.67
C TYR A 162 -30.77 -8.90 13.89
N SER A 163 -30.05 -9.73 14.65
CA SER A 163 -30.56 -10.30 15.90
C SER A 163 -30.78 -9.21 16.95
N TYR A 164 -29.86 -8.24 17.06
CA TYR A 164 -29.99 -7.07 17.93
C TYR A 164 -31.18 -6.18 17.52
N LEU A 165 -31.40 -5.99 16.21
CA LEU A 165 -32.56 -5.25 15.67
C LEU A 165 -33.88 -6.05 15.73
N GLY A 166 -33.87 -7.30 16.21
CA GLY A 166 -35.06 -8.15 16.28
C GLY A 166 -35.53 -8.75 14.94
N LEU A 167 -34.74 -8.62 13.87
CA LEU A 167 -34.99 -9.19 12.55
C LEU A 167 -34.62 -10.69 12.51
N THR A 168 -35.11 -11.45 13.48
CA THR A 168 -34.90 -12.89 13.56
C THR A 168 -36.08 -13.64 12.96
N LYS A 169 -35.82 -14.77 12.30
CA LYS A 169 -36.88 -15.62 11.77
C LYS A 169 -37.76 -16.10 12.92
N LYS A 170 -39.07 -15.89 12.78
CA LYS A 170 -40.06 -16.47 13.68
C LYS A 170 -40.21 -17.94 13.32
N ASN A 171 -39.32 -18.76 13.86
CA ASN A 171 -39.57 -20.19 13.90
C ASN A 171 -40.66 -20.44 14.93
N GLY A 172 -41.79 -21.00 14.51
CA GLY A 172 -42.82 -21.47 15.43
C GLY A 172 -42.15 -22.33 16.49
N ARG A 173 -42.40 -22.00 17.76
CA ARG A 173 -41.87 -22.67 18.95
C ARG A 173 -41.87 -24.19 18.76
N SER A 174 -40.72 -24.76 18.42
CA SER A 174 -40.39 -26.09 18.88
C SER A 174 -39.84 -25.88 20.28
N ASN A 175 -40.73 -25.99 21.27
CA ASN A 175 -40.31 -26.24 22.64
C ASN A 175 -39.56 -27.58 22.62
N SER A 176 -38.25 -27.52 22.37
CA SER A 176 -37.32 -28.50 22.90
C SER A 176 -37.33 -28.31 24.42
N ARG A 177 -38.38 -28.81 25.07
CA ARG A 177 -38.30 -29.18 26.47
C ARG A 177 -37.26 -30.28 26.49
N SER A 178 -36.08 -29.92 27.01
CA SER A 178 -35.15 -30.86 27.61
C SER A 178 -35.95 -31.78 28.52
N GLN A 179 -36.22 -32.99 28.02
CA GLN A 179 -36.79 -34.06 28.81
C GLN A 179 -35.63 -34.97 29.16
N ASN A 180 -35.01 -34.63 30.30
CA ASN A 180 -34.25 -35.57 31.10
C ASN A 180 -35.14 -36.79 31.38
N GLN A 181 -34.89 -37.91 30.70
CA GLN A 181 -35.21 -39.23 31.23
C GLN A 181 -34.14 -40.24 30.82
N LEU A 182 -33.38 -40.67 31.82
CA LEU A 182 -32.79 -41.99 31.88
C LEU A 182 -33.91 -43.03 31.67
N SER A 183 -33.68 -44.04 30.81
CA SER A 183 -33.72 -45.48 31.15
C SER A 183 -34.07 -46.40 29.96
N LYS A 184 -33.24 -47.45 29.84
CA LYS A 184 -33.50 -48.85 29.41
C LYS A 184 -34.23 -49.20 28.09
N SER A 185 -33.44 -49.89 27.26
CA SER A 185 -33.63 -51.28 26.76
C SER A 185 -34.71 -51.60 25.71
N ASN A 186 -34.20 -52.19 24.61
CA ASN A 186 -34.80 -53.08 23.60
C ASN A 186 -36.25 -53.56 23.78
N LYS A 187 -37.04 -53.43 22.71
CA LYS A 187 -37.70 -54.56 22.02
C LYS A 187 -38.29 -54.14 20.67
N GLU A 188 -38.09 -55.01 19.68
CA GLU A 188 -38.83 -55.05 18.42
C GLU A 188 -40.31 -55.37 18.66
N SER A 189 -41.21 -54.80 17.86
CA SER A 189 -42.20 -55.56 17.08
C SER A 189 -43.08 -54.66 16.20
N GLN A 190 -43.47 -55.23 15.07
CA GLN A 190 -44.34 -54.68 14.02
C GLN A 190 -45.76 -54.35 14.50
N GLY A 191 -46.40 -53.41 13.79
CA GLY A 191 -47.83 -53.13 13.86
C GLY A 191 -48.24 -51.97 12.97
N GLU A 192 -48.78 -52.28 11.79
CA GLU A 192 -49.53 -51.36 10.92
C GLU A 192 -50.81 -50.88 11.61
N GLN A 193 -51.08 -49.56 11.62
CA GLN A 193 -52.40 -48.99 11.34
C GLN A 193 -52.39 -47.45 11.21
N ASP A 194 -52.71 -47.05 9.98
CA ASP A 194 -53.59 -45.97 9.53
C ASP A 194 -53.70 -44.60 10.24
N LYS A 195 -53.57 -43.58 9.38
CA LYS A 195 -54.20 -42.24 9.40
C LYS A 195 -54.28 -41.46 10.74
N THR A 196 -53.42 -40.46 10.84
CA THR A 196 -53.86 -39.05 10.68
C THR A 196 -52.66 -38.15 10.39
N LYS A 197 -52.43 -37.87 9.10
CA LYS A 197 -51.66 -36.70 8.68
C LYS A 197 -52.48 -35.46 9.03
N THR A 198 -52.40 -35.02 10.28
CA THR A 198 -52.73 -33.65 10.63
C THR A 198 -51.64 -32.80 9.99
N LYS A 199 -51.86 -32.45 8.71
CA LYS A 199 -51.21 -31.32 8.06
C LYS A 199 -51.56 -30.11 8.93
N THR A 200 -50.76 -29.83 9.94
CA THR A 200 -50.68 -28.50 10.49
C THR A 200 -50.23 -27.63 9.32
N LYS A 201 -51.23 -26.99 8.69
CA LYS A 201 -51.08 -25.82 7.83
C LYS A 201 -50.48 -24.71 8.69
N SER A 202 -49.24 -24.88 9.11
CA SER A 202 -48.45 -23.86 9.79
C SER A 202 -48.01 -22.87 8.71
N GLY A 203 -48.87 -21.89 8.48
CA GLY A 203 -48.56 -20.53 8.06
C GLY A 203 -47.89 -20.37 6.71
N SER A 204 -48.68 -20.30 5.64
CA SER A 204 -48.26 -19.58 4.41
C SER A 204 -47.79 -18.15 4.76
N GLY A 205 -48.46 -17.49 5.73
CA GLY A 205 -48.05 -16.19 6.28
C GLY A 205 -46.69 -16.20 6.98
N ASN A 206 -46.31 -17.28 7.68
CA ASN A 206 -45.00 -17.40 8.31
C ASN A 206 -43.88 -17.61 7.28
N LYS A 207 -44.17 -18.25 6.14
CA LYS A 207 -43.20 -18.40 5.05
C LYS A 207 -42.93 -17.07 4.35
N LEU A 208 -43.98 -16.31 4.00
CA LEU A 208 -43.82 -14.99 3.38
C LEU A 208 -43.09 -14.01 4.31
N ALA A 209 -43.45 -13.99 5.60
CA ALA A 209 -42.74 -13.18 6.59
C ALA A 209 -41.27 -13.56 6.72
N ASN A 210 -40.95 -14.86 6.75
CA ASN A 210 -39.56 -15.32 6.82
C ASN A 210 -38.76 -15.02 5.53
N THR A 211 -39.39 -15.06 4.35
CA THR A 211 -38.76 -14.63 3.09
C THR A 211 -38.50 -13.13 3.07
N ALA A 212 -39.44 -12.31 3.55
CA ALA A 212 -39.21 -10.87 3.69
C ALA A 212 -38.04 -10.57 4.65
N ILE A 213 -37.97 -11.28 5.78
CA ILE A 213 -36.83 -11.19 6.70
C ILE A 213 -35.54 -11.65 6.02
N ASP A 214 -35.54 -12.71 5.20
CA ASP A 214 -34.35 -13.16 4.46
C ASP A 214 -33.82 -12.10 3.49
N VAL A 215 -34.71 -11.41 2.78
CA VAL A 215 -34.33 -10.30 1.88
C VAL A 215 -33.79 -9.11 2.68
N LEU A 216 -34.45 -8.73 3.78
CA LEU A 216 -33.97 -7.65 4.66
C LEU A 216 -32.64 -8.00 5.33
N THR A 217 -32.39 -9.28 5.60
CA THR A 217 -31.17 -9.78 6.23
C THR A 217 -30.22 -10.41 5.22
N MET A 218 -30.30 -10.01 3.94
CA MET A 218 -29.61 -10.70 2.85
C MET A 218 -28.08 -10.66 3.01
N VAL A 219 -27.53 -9.52 3.43
CA VAL A 219 -26.09 -9.39 3.64
C VAL A 219 -25.72 -10.14 4.92
N LYS A 220 -24.94 -11.21 4.82
CA LYS A 220 -24.58 -12.07 5.96
C LYS A 220 -23.28 -11.66 6.61
N ARG A 221 -22.31 -11.20 5.82
CA ARG A 221 -20.98 -10.81 6.29
C ARG A 221 -20.40 -9.75 5.37
N ILE A 222 -19.77 -8.73 5.96
CA ILE A 222 -18.91 -7.79 5.24
C ILE A 222 -17.51 -7.90 5.84
N GLN A 223 -16.49 -7.89 5.01
CA GLN A 223 -15.09 -7.83 5.43
C GLN A 223 -14.41 -6.70 4.68
N VAL A 224 -13.64 -5.90 5.40
CA VAL A 224 -12.84 -4.80 4.88
C VAL A 224 -11.43 -4.99 5.43
N ASN A 225 -10.48 -5.20 4.53
CA ASN A 225 -9.07 -5.31 4.86
C ASN A 225 -8.36 -4.12 4.22
N TYR A 226 -7.70 -3.32 5.04
CA TYR A 226 -6.88 -2.22 4.61
C TYR A 226 -5.45 -2.46 5.06
N SER A 227 -4.52 -2.44 4.11
CA SER A 227 -3.08 -2.57 4.35
C SER A 227 -2.38 -1.37 3.75
N GLU A 228 -1.57 -0.68 4.54
CA GLU A 228 -0.70 0.41 4.09
C GLU A 228 0.72 0.11 4.53
N ASN A 229 1.63 -0.07 3.58
CA ASN A 229 3.04 -0.29 3.81
C ASN A 229 3.82 0.88 3.22
N ASN A 230 4.56 1.58 4.07
CA ASN A 230 5.38 2.70 3.66
C ASN A 230 6.83 2.46 4.04
N GLY A 231 7.75 3.00 3.24
CA GLY A 231 9.17 2.96 3.52
C GLY A 231 9.85 4.27 3.15
N SER A 232 10.93 4.60 3.83
CA SER A 232 11.86 5.67 3.43
C SER A 232 13.29 5.26 3.70
N MET A 233 14.19 5.73 2.85
CA MET A 233 15.63 5.56 2.99
C MET A 233 16.30 6.92 2.80
N LEU A 234 16.99 7.37 3.83
CA LEU A 234 17.78 8.60 3.82
C LEU A 234 19.26 8.22 3.98
N PRO A 235 20.02 8.14 2.86
CA PRO A 235 21.47 8.05 2.92
C PRO A 235 22.07 9.40 3.35
N GLY A 236 23.35 9.46 3.72
CA GLY A 236 24.03 10.72 4.04
C GLY A 236 23.93 11.16 5.51
N TYR A 237 23.40 10.32 6.40
CA TYR A 237 23.14 10.63 7.80
C TYR A 237 24.39 10.50 8.68
N LEU A 238 24.85 11.60 9.25
CA LEU A 238 26.13 11.69 9.96
C LEU A 238 26.10 11.10 11.38
N LEU A 239 24.93 11.04 12.02
CA LEU A 239 24.86 10.58 13.40
C LEU A 239 24.99 9.06 13.52
N THR A 240 25.75 8.65 14.53
CA THR A 240 25.92 7.27 14.96
C THR A 240 24.92 6.96 16.09
N PRO A 241 24.23 5.80 16.05
CA PRO A 241 23.31 5.42 17.11
C PRO A 241 24.03 5.05 18.41
N GLY A 242 23.32 5.16 19.52
CA GLY A 242 23.80 4.67 20.82
C GLY A 242 23.70 3.15 20.94
N PHE A 243 24.28 2.60 22.02
CA PHE A 243 24.36 1.16 22.27
C PHE A 243 23.00 0.45 22.32
N ILE A 244 22.03 1.03 23.04
CA ILE A 244 20.69 0.45 23.27
C ILE A 244 19.74 0.75 22.10
N GLY A 245 19.98 1.81 21.35
CA GLY A 245 19.03 2.32 20.38
C GLY A 245 19.35 3.76 19.99
N THR A 246 18.53 4.30 19.10
CA THR A 246 18.47 5.72 18.79
C THR A 246 17.02 6.19 18.80
N LEU A 247 16.80 7.42 19.26
CA LEU A 247 15.54 8.16 19.13
C LEU A 247 15.69 9.33 18.13
N LYS A 248 16.82 9.38 17.43
CA LYS A 248 17.13 10.34 16.36
C LYS A 248 16.97 9.63 14.99
N PRO A 249 16.48 10.31 13.93
CA PRO A 249 16.21 11.75 13.87
C PRO A 249 15.04 12.23 14.72
N THR A 250 13.97 11.44 14.81
CA THR A 250 12.84 11.66 15.72
C THR A 250 12.36 10.33 16.29
N LEU A 251 11.72 10.38 17.46
CA LEU A 251 11.08 9.22 18.07
C LEU A 251 10.07 8.56 17.12
N GLY A 252 9.32 9.39 16.39
CA GLY A 252 8.38 8.91 15.39
C GLY A 252 9.08 8.15 14.29
N TYR A 253 10.15 8.72 13.72
CA TYR A 253 10.89 8.09 12.62
C TYR A 253 11.55 6.78 13.05
N THR A 254 12.10 6.70 14.27
CA THR A 254 12.69 5.46 14.79
C THR A 254 11.66 4.36 15.05
N PHE A 255 10.37 4.71 15.10
CA PHE A 255 9.26 3.78 15.25
C PHE A 255 8.36 3.67 14.03
N GLY A 256 8.79 4.13 12.85
CA GLY A 256 8.06 3.92 11.60
C GLY A 256 7.28 5.12 11.05
N SER A 257 7.36 6.32 11.67
CA SER A 257 6.65 7.50 11.16
C SER A 257 7.24 7.95 9.83
N GLN A 258 6.39 8.18 8.82
CA GLN A 258 6.80 8.73 7.52
C GLN A 258 6.73 10.26 7.47
N ALA A 259 6.68 10.93 8.63
CA ALA A 259 6.83 12.37 8.68
C ALA A 259 8.19 12.77 8.10
N ASP A 260 8.22 13.86 7.33
CA ASP A 260 9.45 14.31 6.69
C ASP A 260 10.49 14.73 7.74
N VAL A 261 11.66 14.07 7.69
CA VAL A 261 12.80 14.35 8.57
C VAL A 261 13.95 15.03 7.83
N ARG A 262 13.88 15.19 6.51
CA ARG A 262 14.98 15.65 5.65
C ARG A 262 15.38 17.07 5.98
N GLU A 263 14.42 18.01 5.94
CA GLU A 263 14.66 19.43 6.26
C GLU A 263 15.17 19.61 7.70
N MET A 264 14.56 18.90 8.64
CA MET A 264 14.99 18.95 10.04
C MET A 264 16.42 18.40 10.21
N ALA A 265 16.76 17.30 9.53
CA ALA A 265 18.09 16.71 9.59
C ALA A 265 19.14 17.62 8.96
N ALA A 266 18.81 18.28 7.84
CA ALA A 266 19.65 19.29 7.21
C ALA A 266 19.95 20.46 8.16
N ARG A 267 18.90 21.11 8.68
CA ARG A 267 19.02 22.27 9.59
C ARG A 267 19.79 21.98 10.87
N LYS A 268 19.77 20.73 11.35
CA LYS A 268 20.52 20.30 12.54
C LYS A 268 21.95 19.83 12.23
N GLY A 269 22.38 19.90 10.96
CA GLY A 269 23.70 19.45 10.52
C GLY A 269 23.89 17.93 10.64
N TRP A 270 22.81 17.15 10.49
CA TRP A 270 22.86 15.69 10.58
C TRP A 270 23.04 15.01 9.23
N LEU A 271 23.09 15.77 8.14
CA LEU A 271 23.31 15.28 6.79
C LEU A 271 24.65 15.75 6.26
N THR A 272 25.25 14.94 5.38
CA THR A 272 26.50 15.29 4.70
C THR A 272 26.34 16.55 3.84
N VAL A 273 27.35 17.41 3.88
CA VAL A 273 27.45 18.62 3.05
C VAL A 273 28.31 18.38 1.80
N TYR A 274 28.59 17.11 1.47
CA TYR A 274 29.41 16.76 0.32
C TYR A 274 28.74 17.21 -1.00
N PRO A 275 29.37 18.08 -1.82
CA PRO A 275 28.71 18.68 -2.98
C PRO A 275 28.31 17.69 -4.09
N GLU A 276 29.03 16.58 -4.22
CA GLU A 276 28.84 15.57 -5.27
C GLU A 276 28.19 14.29 -4.73
N PHE A 277 27.33 14.43 -3.72
CA PHE A 277 26.62 13.30 -3.12
C PHE A 277 25.69 12.62 -4.12
N ASN A 278 25.89 11.33 -4.35
CA ASN A 278 25.26 10.57 -5.44
C ASN A 278 24.18 9.57 -4.97
N GLN A 279 23.95 9.43 -3.66
CA GLN A 279 22.94 8.53 -3.14
C GLN A 279 21.60 9.24 -3.02
N GLN A 280 20.55 8.61 -3.51
CA GLN A 280 19.21 9.18 -3.55
C GLN A 280 18.43 8.93 -2.27
N TYR A 281 17.66 9.93 -1.86
CA TYR A 281 16.56 9.70 -0.94
C TYR A 281 15.46 8.94 -1.68
N THR A 282 14.93 7.89 -1.06
CA THR A 282 13.81 7.13 -1.61
C THR A 282 12.69 7.02 -0.59
N ALA A 283 11.44 7.06 -1.07
CA ALA A 283 10.27 6.74 -0.29
C ALA A 283 9.31 5.87 -1.09
N THR A 284 8.72 4.88 -0.45
CA THR A 284 7.77 3.95 -1.05
C THR A 284 6.47 3.98 -0.28
N THR A 285 5.36 3.82 -0.98
CA THR A 285 4.02 3.80 -0.41
C THR A 285 3.19 2.77 -1.15
N PHE A 286 2.68 1.78 -0.43
CA PHE A 286 1.83 0.73 -0.97
C PHE A 286 0.54 0.67 -0.16
N LYS A 287 -0.60 0.89 -0.82
CA LYS A 287 -1.93 0.89 -0.21
C LYS A 287 -2.79 -0.15 -0.91
N GLN A 288 -3.34 -1.08 -0.13
CA GLN A 288 -4.26 -2.09 -0.57
C GLN A 288 -5.54 -2.03 0.26
N LEU A 289 -6.68 -1.95 -0.43
CA LEU A 289 -8.01 -2.02 0.16
C LEU A 289 -8.74 -3.17 -0.51
N ASP A 290 -9.10 -4.18 0.28
CA ASP A 290 -9.95 -5.29 -0.14
C ASP A 290 -11.28 -5.22 0.59
N PHE A 291 -12.35 -5.27 -0.17
CA PHE A 291 -13.71 -5.33 0.30
C PHE A 291 -14.34 -6.63 -0.17
N SER A 292 -14.99 -7.35 0.74
CA SER A 292 -15.84 -8.47 0.37
C SER A 292 -17.16 -8.46 1.13
N ALA A 293 -18.24 -8.82 0.46
CA ALA A 293 -19.55 -8.98 1.08
C ALA A 293 -20.22 -10.26 0.61
N ASN A 294 -20.68 -11.07 1.56
CA ASN A 294 -21.45 -12.29 1.27
C ASN A 294 -22.94 -11.99 1.43
N ILE A 295 -23.70 -12.19 0.37
CA ILE A 295 -25.13 -11.86 0.30
C ILE A 295 -25.91 -13.13 -0.06
N GLU A 296 -26.93 -13.45 0.74
CA GLU A 296 -27.85 -14.56 0.52
C GLU A 296 -29.29 -14.03 0.59
N PRO A 297 -29.82 -13.48 -0.53
CA PRO A 297 -31.14 -12.83 -0.53
C PRO A 297 -32.31 -13.82 -0.46
N LEU A 298 -32.08 -15.05 -0.94
CA LEU A 298 -33.03 -16.16 -0.86
C LEU A 298 -32.27 -17.46 -0.62
N LYS A 299 -32.96 -18.45 -0.06
CA LYS A 299 -32.37 -19.76 0.21
C LYS A 299 -31.82 -20.37 -1.08
N ASP A 300 -30.61 -20.92 -1.02
CA ASP A 300 -29.91 -21.55 -2.15
C ASP A 300 -29.35 -20.58 -3.21
N LEU A 301 -29.44 -19.25 -3.00
CA LEU A 301 -28.74 -18.22 -3.80
C LEU A 301 -27.67 -17.52 -2.95
N LYS A 302 -26.42 -17.57 -3.42
CA LYS A 302 -25.28 -16.89 -2.80
C LYS A 302 -24.67 -15.92 -3.80
N ILE A 303 -24.34 -14.73 -3.35
CA ILE A 303 -23.69 -13.68 -4.11
C ILE A 303 -22.52 -13.17 -3.27
N ASP A 304 -21.31 -13.37 -3.77
CA ASP A 304 -20.10 -12.83 -3.18
C ASP A 304 -19.68 -11.60 -3.98
N LEU A 305 -19.70 -10.44 -3.33
CA LEU A 305 -19.19 -9.20 -3.90
C LEU A 305 -17.75 -9.01 -3.48
N ILE A 306 -16.87 -8.66 -4.42
CA ILE A 306 -15.43 -8.47 -4.19
C ILE A 306 -15.01 -7.17 -4.86
N ALA A 307 -14.43 -6.25 -4.11
CA ALA A 307 -13.85 -5.02 -4.62
C ALA A 307 -12.42 -4.88 -4.11
N ASN A 308 -11.51 -4.41 -4.95
CA ASN A 308 -10.11 -4.22 -4.57
C ASN A 308 -9.56 -2.91 -5.13
N ARG A 309 -8.65 -2.28 -4.40
CA ARG A 309 -7.90 -1.10 -4.84
C ARG A 309 -6.46 -1.23 -4.37
N VAL A 310 -5.53 -1.14 -5.29
CA VAL A 310 -4.09 -1.17 -5.06
C VAL A 310 -3.48 0.12 -5.61
N TYR A 311 -2.67 0.77 -4.80
CA TYR A 311 -1.89 1.96 -5.16
C TYR A 311 -0.47 1.76 -4.68
N ALA A 312 0.49 1.82 -5.59
CA ALA A 312 1.91 1.74 -5.27
C ALA A 312 2.62 2.95 -5.85
N GLU A 313 3.43 3.61 -5.04
CA GLU A 313 4.20 4.80 -5.41
C GLU A 313 5.63 4.65 -4.90
N ASN A 314 6.59 5.02 -5.74
CA ASN A 314 8.00 5.16 -5.42
C ASN A 314 8.40 6.60 -5.76
N TYR A 315 8.92 7.28 -4.75
CA TYR A 315 9.50 8.60 -4.82
C TYR A 315 11.02 8.46 -4.72
N THR A 316 11.74 9.14 -5.60
CA THR A 316 13.21 9.18 -5.61
C THR A 316 13.66 10.60 -5.91
N GLU A 317 14.65 11.10 -5.19
CA GLU A 317 15.27 12.38 -5.49
C GLU A 317 16.76 12.35 -5.16
N ASN A 318 17.54 13.12 -5.90
CA ASN A 318 18.86 13.53 -5.43
C ASN A 318 18.68 14.73 -4.49
N TYR A 319 19.67 15.04 -3.68
CA TYR A 319 19.63 16.23 -2.85
C TYR A 319 21.03 16.77 -2.56
N LYS A 320 21.10 18.03 -2.17
CA LYS A 320 22.30 18.69 -1.64
C LYS A 320 21.95 19.44 -0.38
N ILE A 321 22.94 19.56 0.52
CA ILE A 321 22.81 20.31 1.77
C ILE A 321 23.72 21.51 1.66
N GLU A 322 23.12 22.69 1.61
CA GLU A 322 23.84 23.95 1.45
C GLU A 322 23.10 25.06 2.20
N ASP A 323 23.85 26.09 2.60
CA ASP A 323 23.27 27.31 3.12
C ASP A 323 22.83 28.17 1.93
N THR A 324 21.53 28.15 1.62
CA THR A 324 21.00 28.78 0.41
C THR A 324 20.84 30.30 0.53
N ASN A 325 20.72 30.82 1.76
CA ASN A 325 20.40 32.22 2.05
C ASN A 325 21.52 32.94 2.82
N PHE A 326 22.64 32.27 3.07
CA PHE A 326 23.81 32.75 3.79
C PHE A 326 23.51 33.17 5.24
N ASP A 327 22.49 32.56 5.87
CA ASP A 327 22.11 32.83 7.25
C ASP A 327 22.84 31.96 8.29
N GLY A 328 23.71 31.04 7.83
CA GLY A 328 24.46 30.09 8.64
C GLY A 328 23.68 28.81 8.96
N ILE A 329 22.48 28.62 8.42
CA ILE A 329 21.64 27.43 8.59
C ILE A 329 21.68 26.60 7.30
N LEU A 330 21.89 25.30 7.46
CA LEU A 330 21.90 24.37 6.33
C LEU A 330 20.47 24.03 5.90
N ASP A 331 20.18 24.18 4.61
CA ASP A 331 18.91 23.82 4.00
C ASP A 331 19.01 22.52 3.20
N TYR A 332 17.88 21.84 3.07
CA TYR A 332 17.74 20.67 2.22
C TYR A 332 17.30 21.11 0.81
N ASN A 333 18.20 20.99 -0.17
CA ASN A 333 17.90 21.29 -1.56
C ASN A 333 17.56 19.98 -2.32
N SER A 334 16.30 19.81 -2.70
CA SER A 334 15.84 18.66 -3.49
C SER A 334 16.18 18.84 -4.98
N LEU A 335 16.84 17.84 -5.56
CA LEU A 335 17.26 17.83 -6.96
C LEU A 335 16.53 16.75 -7.74
N THR A 336 15.81 17.17 -8.77
CA THR A 336 15.13 16.29 -9.73
C THR A 336 14.23 15.23 -9.06
N PRO A 337 13.22 15.65 -8.27
CA PRO A 337 12.29 14.72 -7.64
C PRO A 337 11.49 13.97 -8.71
N ASN A 338 11.48 12.65 -8.63
CA ASN A 338 10.79 11.77 -9.56
C ASN A 338 9.88 10.82 -8.79
N THR A 339 8.63 10.71 -9.22
CA THR A 339 7.63 9.83 -8.63
C THR A 339 7.11 8.88 -9.70
N PHE A 340 7.06 7.59 -9.42
CA PHE A 340 6.49 6.61 -10.35
C PHE A 340 5.86 5.45 -9.59
N GLY A 341 4.87 4.83 -10.21
CA GLY A 341 4.06 3.86 -9.48
C GLY A 341 3.13 3.07 -10.37
N ASN A 342 2.34 2.21 -9.75
CA ASN A 342 1.28 1.46 -10.41
C ASN A 342 -0.02 1.61 -9.64
N PHE A 343 -1.13 1.40 -10.35
CA PHE A 343 -2.47 1.55 -9.77
C PHE A 343 -3.38 0.50 -10.35
N SER A 344 -4.19 -0.14 -9.51
CA SER A 344 -5.22 -1.08 -9.95
C SER A 344 -6.47 -0.91 -9.10
N ILE A 345 -7.64 -0.89 -9.73
CA ILE A 345 -8.91 -0.78 -9.02
C ILE A 345 -9.98 -1.62 -9.71
N SER A 346 -10.78 -2.32 -8.93
CA SER A 346 -11.93 -3.04 -9.46
C SER A 346 -12.96 -2.06 -10.00
N THR A 347 -13.49 -2.36 -11.18
CA THR A 347 -14.44 -1.51 -11.90
C THR A 347 -15.54 -2.37 -12.52
N ILE A 348 -16.51 -1.72 -13.18
CA ILE A 348 -17.59 -2.40 -13.90
C ILE A 348 -17.71 -1.82 -15.31
N MET A 349 -17.70 -2.70 -16.30
CA MET A 349 -17.86 -2.40 -17.73
C MET A 349 -19.00 -3.22 -18.36
N LEU A 350 -19.86 -3.84 -17.54
CA LEU A 350 -20.90 -4.76 -18.02
C LEU A 350 -21.87 -4.09 -19.01
N LYS A 351 -22.17 -2.79 -18.82
CA LYS A 351 -23.11 -2.03 -19.66
C LYS A 351 -22.76 -2.05 -21.15
N THR A 352 -21.46 -2.06 -21.47
CA THR A 352 -20.93 -1.94 -22.84
C THR A 352 -20.38 -3.27 -23.34
N SER A 353 -20.18 -4.25 -22.46
CA SER A 353 -19.57 -5.56 -22.77
C SER A 353 -20.36 -6.39 -23.78
N PHE A 354 -21.66 -6.15 -23.91
CA PHE A 354 -22.55 -6.85 -24.87
C PHE A 354 -22.94 -5.98 -26.07
N SER A 355 -22.35 -4.79 -26.21
CA SER A 355 -22.54 -3.97 -27.40
C SER A 355 -21.92 -4.66 -28.61
N LYS A 356 -22.59 -4.57 -29.77
CA LYS A 356 -22.01 -5.07 -31.03
C LYS A 356 -20.71 -4.32 -31.33
N SER A 357 -19.66 -5.09 -31.62
CA SER A 357 -18.34 -4.59 -31.93
C SER A 357 -17.72 -5.52 -32.97
N ASP A 358 -17.57 -5.00 -34.18
CA ASP A 358 -16.90 -5.68 -35.29
C ASP A 358 -15.68 -4.85 -35.70
N GLU A 359 -14.88 -5.34 -36.66
CA GLU A 359 -13.70 -4.62 -37.18
C GLU A 359 -14.01 -3.20 -37.66
N ASN A 360 -15.20 -3.01 -38.24
CA ASN A 360 -15.61 -1.75 -38.88
C ASN A 360 -16.47 -0.85 -37.99
N SER A 361 -17.03 -1.35 -36.89
CA SER A 361 -17.92 -0.53 -36.05
C SER A 361 -17.99 -1.02 -34.61
N SER A 362 -17.92 -0.07 -33.67
CA SER A 362 -18.14 -0.34 -32.26
C SER A 362 -18.82 0.86 -31.63
N LYS A 363 -19.97 0.63 -30.99
CA LYS A 363 -20.72 1.70 -30.32
C LYS A 363 -19.90 2.34 -29.20
N ALA A 364 -19.21 1.53 -28.40
CA ALA A 364 -18.36 2.01 -27.31
C ALA A 364 -17.17 2.84 -27.84
N PHE A 365 -16.59 2.45 -28.98
CA PHE A 365 -15.52 3.21 -29.60
C PHE A 365 -16.00 4.56 -30.16
N GLU A 366 -17.20 4.61 -30.75
CA GLU A 366 -17.78 5.85 -31.24
C GLU A 366 -18.14 6.80 -30.08
N GLU A 367 -18.73 6.28 -29.00
CA GLU A 367 -18.94 7.05 -27.76
C GLU A 367 -17.61 7.58 -27.21
N PHE A 368 -16.54 6.79 -27.22
CA PHE A 368 -15.22 7.26 -26.84
C PHE A 368 -14.75 8.44 -27.71
N ARG A 369 -14.91 8.35 -29.03
CA ARG A 369 -14.51 9.43 -29.95
C ARG A 369 -15.27 10.72 -29.67
N GLN A 370 -16.57 10.64 -29.40
CA GLN A 370 -17.45 11.77 -29.11
C GLN A 370 -17.17 12.38 -27.73
N ASN A 371 -16.97 11.54 -26.72
CA ASN A 371 -16.71 11.95 -25.34
C ASN A 371 -15.42 12.79 -25.22
N ARG A 372 -14.44 12.65 -26.11
CA ARG A 372 -13.21 13.45 -26.07
C ARG A 372 -13.48 14.96 -26.12
N LEU A 373 -14.41 15.42 -26.94
CA LEU A 373 -14.72 16.85 -27.04
C LEU A 373 -15.34 17.37 -25.75
N GLU A 374 -16.34 16.64 -25.23
CA GLU A 374 -17.02 16.98 -23.98
C GLU A 374 -16.03 17.05 -22.81
N ILE A 375 -15.16 16.05 -22.70
CA ILE A 375 -14.15 15.96 -21.65
C ILE A 375 -13.10 17.07 -21.78
N ALA A 376 -12.64 17.39 -22.99
CA ALA A 376 -11.69 18.48 -23.23
C ALA A 376 -12.25 19.83 -22.74
N ARG A 377 -13.52 20.11 -23.06
CA ARG A 377 -14.22 21.31 -22.58
C ARG A 377 -14.34 21.33 -21.06
N ARG A 378 -14.69 20.20 -20.44
CA ARG A 378 -14.75 20.10 -18.97
C ARG A 378 -13.39 20.34 -18.31
N LEU A 379 -12.31 19.79 -18.87
CA LEU A 379 -10.95 20.03 -18.38
C LEU A 379 -10.56 21.50 -18.52
N ALA A 380 -10.82 22.12 -19.66
CA ALA A 380 -10.55 23.54 -19.88
C ALA A 380 -11.35 24.42 -18.89
N GLN A 381 -12.64 24.12 -18.68
CA GLN A 381 -13.47 24.87 -17.73
C GLN A 381 -12.96 24.72 -16.30
N GLN A 382 -12.60 23.50 -15.90
CA GLN A 382 -12.05 23.22 -14.57
C GLN A 382 -10.74 23.96 -14.33
N ASN A 383 -9.89 24.06 -15.35
CA ASN A 383 -8.61 24.73 -15.23
C ASN A 383 -8.71 26.26 -15.32
N GLY A 384 -9.86 26.80 -15.73
CA GLY A 384 -10.15 28.22 -15.75
C GLY A 384 -9.91 28.87 -17.11
N VAL A 385 -10.03 28.14 -18.21
CA VAL A 385 -10.03 28.70 -19.57
C VAL A 385 -11.32 29.49 -19.78
N ASP A 386 -11.21 30.72 -20.30
CA ASP A 386 -12.37 31.50 -20.70
C ASP A 386 -13.01 30.89 -21.97
N MET A 387 -14.18 30.30 -21.78
CA MET A 387 -14.96 29.63 -22.84
C MET A 387 -15.65 30.59 -23.81
N SER A 388 -15.70 31.88 -23.48
CA SER A 388 -16.31 32.91 -24.32
C SER A 388 -15.33 33.50 -25.34
N ASN A 389 -14.01 33.39 -25.08
CA ASN A 389 -12.96 33.91 -25.94
C ASN A 389 -12.66 32.93 -27.09
N PRO A 390 -12.93 33.29 -28.37
CA PRO A 390 -12.64 32.42 -29.52
C PRO A 390 -11.16 32.03 -29.64
N ASN A 391 -10.24 32.87 -29.15
CA ASN A 391 -8.79 32.62 -29.27
C ASN A 391 -8.34 31.40 -28.45
N ASN A 392 -9.13 30.95 -27.47
CA ASN A 392 -8.84 29.76 -26.68
C ASN A 392 -9.28 28.45 -27.37
N PHE A 393 -9.74 28.49 -28.63
CA PHE A 393 -10.25 27.33 -29.36
C PHE A 393 -9.61 27.16 -30.73
N GLU A 394 -9.52 25.91 -31.18
CA GLU A 394 -9.03 25.58 -32.51
C GLU A 394 -9.86 26.29 -33.60
N ASN A 395 -9.18 27.05 -34.47
CA ASN A 395 -9.80 27.83 -35.55
C ASN A 395 -10.84 28.87 -35.11
N GLY A 396 -10.79 29.35 -33.86
CA GLY A 396 -11.77 30.31 -33.34
C GLY A 396 -13.17 29.71 -33.10
N ASN A 397 -13.32 28.39 -33.19
CA ASN A 397 -14.60 27.72 -33.01
C ASN A 397 -14.85 27.41 -31.54
N THR A 398 -15.66 28.22 -30.87
CA THR A 398 -16.03 28.05 -29.44
C THR A 398 -16.78 26.74 -29.14
N ASN A 399 -17.22 26.00 -30.16
CA ASN A 399 -17.80 24.65 -30.03
C ASN A 399 -16.78 23.52 -30.27
N GLY A 400 -15.56 23.85 -30.68
CA GLY A 400 -14.46 22.93 -30.95
C GLY A 400 -13.64 22.54 -29.72
N TYR A 401 -12.47 21.95 -29.98
CA TYR A 401 -11.51 21.61 -28.94
C TYR A 401 -10.84 22.89 -28.41
N PRO A 402 -10.78 23.08 -27.08
CA PRO A 402 -9.98 24.13 -26.47
C PRO A 402 -8.49 23.91 -26.75
N LEU A 403 -7.75 24.99 -27.01
CA LEU A 403 -6.29 24.95 -27.10
C LEU A 403 -5.70 24.52 -25.74
N GLY A 404 -4.62 23.73 -25.77
CA GLY A 404 -4.09 23.07 -24.57
C GLY A 404 -4.79 21.75 -24.19
N TYR A 405 -5.96 21.45 -24.75
CA TYR A 405 -6.71 20.20 -24.52
C TYR A 405 -7.21 19.58 -25.84
N SER A 406 -6.28 19.19 -26.70
CA SER A 406 -6.58 18.55 -27.97
C SER A 406 -7.20 17.15 -27.81
N LYS A 407 -7.70 16.63 -28.94
CA LYS A 407 -8.20 15.26 -29.09
C LYS A 407 -7.18 14.15 -28.80
N SER A 408 -5.89 14.47 -28.76
CA SER A 408 -4.77 13.55 -28.48
C SER A 408 -4.21 13.70 -27.06
N SER A 409 -4.65 14.71 -26.31
CA SER A 409 -4.19 14.93 -24.94
C SER A 409 -4.49 13.71 -24.06
N GLN A 410 -3.48 13.20 -23.36
CA GLN A 410 -3.63 12.07 -22.43
C GLN A 410 -4.68 12.36 -21.35
N ALA A 411 -4.75 13.61 -20.88
CA ALA A 411 -5.71 14.04 -19.87
C ALA A 411 -7.16 13.99 -20.37
N VAL A 412 -7.36 14.11 -21.68
CA VAL A 412 -8.68 13.98 -22.33
C VAL A 412 -9.00 12.51 -22.62
N LEU A 413 -8.03 11.78 -23.18
CA LEU A 413 -8.23 10.40 -23.63
C LEU A 413 -8.60 9.45 -22.48
N LEU A 414 -7.94 9.54 -21.34
CA LEU A 414 -8.17 8.63 -20.21
C LEU A 414 -9.61 8.70 -19.66
N PRO A 415 -10.12 9.87 -19.21
CA PRO A 415 -11.51 9.97 -18.77
C PRO A 415 -12.53 9.71 -19.87
N ALA A 416 -12.26 10.08 -21.14
CA ALA A 416 -13.16 9.77 -22.26
C ALA A 416 -13.27 8.25 -22.50
N PHE A 417 -12.14 7.53 -22.45
CA PHE A 417 -12.09 6.08 -22.56
C PHE A 417 -12.87 5.41 -21.43
N LEU A 418 -12.62 5.84 -20.19
CA LEU A 418 -13.32 5.31 -19.03
C LEU A 418 -14.83 5.56 -19.10
N ALA A 419 -15.28 6.75 -19.50
CA ALA A 419 -16.70 7.06 -19.67
C ALA A 419 -17.36 6.10 -20.67
N ALA A 420 -16.77 5.99 -21.86
CA ALA A 420 -17.31 5.18 -22.95
C ALA A 420 -17.36 3.69 -22.60
N TYR A 421 -16.27 3.11 -22.08
CA TYR A 421 -16.21 1.67 -21.80
C TYR A 421 -16.89 1.27 -20.50
N THR A 422 -17.09 2.19 -19.54
CA THR A 422 -17.91 1.88 -18.34
C THR A 422 -19.40 2.19 -18.54
N GLY A 423 -19.78 2.83 -19.66
CA GLY A 423 -21.14 3.30 -19.90
C GLY A 423 -21.57 4.36 -18.88
N LYS A 424 -20.64 5.25 -18.51
CA LYS A 424 -20.87 6.42 -17.67
C LYS A 424 -20.94 7.66 -18.56
N ASP A 425 -21.73 8.62 -18.11
CA ASP A 425 -21.87 9.90 -18.80
C ASP A 425 -20.57 10.73 -18.76
N ALA A 426 -20.20 11.31 -19.89
CA ALA A 426 -19.00 12.11 -20.05
C ALA A 426 -19.08 13.44 -19.30
N GLY A 427 -20.29 13.96 -19.03
CA GLY A 427 -20.53 15.16 -18.23
C GLY A 427 -20.24 14.97 -16.73
N SER A 428 -20.26 13.75 -16.22
CA SER A 428 -20.19 13.45 -14.78
C SER A 428 -19.00 12.58 -14.34
N VAL A 429 -18.27 11.96 -15.28
CA VAL A 429 -17.09 11.16 -14.94
C VAL A 429 -16.01 12.03 -14.28
N LYS A 430 -15.30 11.51 -13.26
CA LYS A 430 -14.12 12.22 -12.71
C LYS A 430 -13.03 12.32 -13.78
N LEU A 431 -12.30 13.42 -13.82
CA LEU A 431 -11.30 13.71 -14.86
C LEU A 431 -9.91 13.15 -14.56
N GLY A 432 -9.57 12.90 -13.28
CA GLY A 432 -8.28 12.33 -12.90
C GLY A 432 -8.10 10.86 -13.29
N ALA A 433 -6.85 10.42 -13.53
CA ALA A 433 -6.55 9.03 -13.87
C ALA A 433 -6.84 8.08 -12.68
N LEU A 434 -6.43 8.46 -11.47
CA LEU A 434 -6.59 7.66 -10.27
C LEU A 434 -8.02 7.75 -9.72
N ARG A 435 -8.55 6.62 -9.24
CA ARG A 435 -9.91 6.51 -8.70
C ARG A 435 -9.88 6.09 -7.24
N ASP A 436 -10.84 6.59 -6.47
CA ASP A 436 -10.83 6.42 -5.01
C ASP A 436 -11.69 5.25 -4.55
N VAL A 437 -12.84 5.03 -5.20
CA VAL A 437 -13.85 4.07 -4.76
C VAL A 437 -13.86 2.86 -5.70
N PRO A 438 -13.51 1.66 -5.22
CA PRO A 438 -13.62 0.44 -6.01
C PRO A 438 -15.08 0.05 -6.21
N VAL A 439 -15.40 -0.47 -7.38
CA VAL A 439 -16.74 -1.03 -7.67
C VAL A 439 -16.66 -2.55 -7.54
N PRO A 440 -17.60 -3.21 -6.83
CA PRO A 440 -17.53 -4.65 -6.62
C PRO A 440 -17.80 -5.43 -7.91
N ASN A 441 -16.92 -6.40 -8.13
CA ASN A 441 -17.14 -7.59 -8.94
C ASN A 441 -18.06 -8.57 -8.18
N TRP A 442 -18.64 -9.55 -8.85
CA TRP A 442 -19.50 -10.55 -8.20
C TRP A 442 -19.25 -11.98 -8.66
N ASP A 443 -19.47 -12.90 -7.74
CA ASP A 443 -19.60 -14.33 -7.99
C ASP A 443 -20.96 -14.80 -7.46
N ILE A 444 -21.83 -15.24 -8.36
CA ILE A 444 -23.20 -15.70 -8.08
C ILE A 444 -23.24 -17.21 -8.19
N LYS A 445 -23.87 -17.87 -7.21
CA LYS A 445 -24.12 -19.30 -7.20
C LYS A 445 -25.56 -19.60 -6.80
N TYR A 446 -26.27 -20.36 -7.62
CA TYR A 446 -27.65 -20.78 -7.36
C TYR A 446 -27.80 -22.31 -7.46
N THR A 447 -28.28 -22.93 -6.38
CA THR A 447 -28.55 -24.38 -6.31
C THR A 447 -30.03 -24.71 -6.13
N GLY A 448 -30.90 -23.69 -6.04
CA GLY A 448 -32.32 -23.86 -5.72
C GLY A 448 -33.15 -24.56 -6.81
N LEU A 449 -32.62 -24.70 -8.04
CA LEU A 449 -33.28 -25.45 -9.12
C LEU A 449 -33.53 -26.92 -8.76
N MET A 450 -32.69 -27.49 -7.90
CA MET A 450 -32.89 -28.83 -7.34
C MET A 450 -34.18 -28.96 -6.52
N ASN A 451 -34.87 -27.87 -6.17
CA ASN A 451 -36.17 -27.94 -5.50
C ASN A 451 -37.33 -28.24 -6.48
N LEU A 452 -37.14 -28.04 -7.79
CA LEU A 452 -38.13 -28.30 -8.83
C LEU A 452 -38.13 -29.79 -9.22
N LYS A 453 -39.33 -30.37 -9.40
CA LYS A 453 -39.50 -31.81 -9.70
C LYS A 453 -38.74 -32.24 -10.96
N TRP A 454 -38.81 -31.45 -12.04
CA TRP A 454 -38.10 -31.75 -13.28
C TRP A 454 -36.59 -31.92 -13.10
N PHE A 455 -35.96 -31.08 -12.28
CA PHE A 455 -34.53 -31.18 -11.99
C PHE A 455 -34.21 -32.37 -11.09
N LYS A 456 -35.02 -32.63 -10.04
CA LYS A 456 -34.85 -33.80 -9.16
C LYS A 456 -34.90 -35.12 -9.90
N ASP A 457 -35.79 -35.23 -10.89
CA ASP A 457 -36.02 -36.46 -11.65
C ASP A 457 -34.96 -36.70 -12.75
N ARG A 458 -34.05 -35.74 -12.99
CA ARG A 458 -33.05 -35.80 -14.07
C ARG A 458 -31.61 -35.64 -13.59
N PHE A 459 -31.41 -34.90 -12.52
CA PHE A 459 -30.08 -34.55 -12.01
C PHE A 459 -29.96 -34.95 -10.54
N LYS A 460 -28.82 -35.52 -10.14
CA LYS A 460 -28.49 -35.77 -8.73
C LYS A 460 -28.06 -34.47 -8.01
N ARG A 461 -27.41 -33.57 -8.75
CA ARG A 461 -26.96 -32.25 -8.30
C ARG A 461 -27.02 -31.30 -9.49
N PHE A 462 -27.49 -30.09 -9.26
CA PHE A 462 -27.49 -29.01 -10.26
C PHE A 462 -27.11 -27.69 -9.58
N SER A 463 -26.18 -26.96 -10.17
CA SER A 463 -25.71 -25.66 -9.68
C SER A 463 -25.44 -24.76 -10.87
N LEU A 464 -25.98 -23.55 -10.84
CA LEU A 464 -25.65 -22.50 -11.78
C LEU A 464 -24.67 -21.53 -11.11
N THR A 465 -23.58 -21.20 -11.79
CA THR A 465 -22.57 -20.24 -11.32
C THR A 465 -22.31 -19.19 -12.38
N HIS A 466 -22.17 -17.95 -11.97
CA HIS A 466 -21.83 -16.83 -12.85
C HIS A 466 -20.88 -15.89 -12.11
N GLY A 467 -19.72 -15.62 -12.70
CA GLY A 467 -18.74 -14.68 -12.17
C GLY A 467 -18.52 -13.53 -13.15
N TYR A 468 -18.36 -12.33 -12.62
CA TYR A 468 -17.97 -11.14 -13.38
C TYR A 468 -16.75 -10.51 -12.72
N ARG A 469 -15.71 -10.21 -13.50
CA ARG A 469 -14.50 -9.53 -13.04
C ARG A 469 -14.09 -8.47 -14.03
N SER A 470 -13.81 -7.28 -13.53
CA SER A 470 -13.28 -6.17 -14.31
C SER A 470 -12.39 -5.29 -13.44
N ASN A 471 -11.25 -4.89 -14.01
CA ASN A 471 -10.21 -4.10 -13.34
C ASN A 471 -9.75 -2.98 -14.27
N TYR A 472 -9.52 -1.81 -13.71
CA TYR A 472 -8.79 -0.72 -14.35
C TYR A 472 -7.39 -0.67 -13.77
N THR A 473 -6.38 -0.94 -14.60
CA THR A 473 -4.98 -0.99 -14.19
C THR A 473 -4.16 -0.01 -15.00
N ILE A 474 -3.39 0.82 -14.30
CA ILE A 474 -2.32 1.63 -14.84
C ILE A 474 -1.03 0.91 -14.46
N ASN A 475 -0.39 0.26 -15.43
CA ASN A 475 0.80 -0.55 -15.21
C ASN A 475 1.97 0.28 -14.65
N GLN A 476 2.14 1.49 -15.20
CA GLN A 476 3.12 2.45 -14.73
C GLN A 476 2.61 3.86 -14.99
N TYR A 477 2.65 4.72 -13.97
CA TYR A 477 2.59 6.17 -14.11
C TYR A 477 3.91 6.76 -13.63
N ARG A 478 4.26 7.94 -14.13
CA ARG A 478 5.44 8.69 -13.70
C ARG A 478 5.13 10.18 -13.69
N ALA A 479 5.77 10.90 -12.78
CA ALA A 479 5.79 12.35 -12.78
C ALA A 479 6.49 12.84 -14.05
N ASN A 480 6.00 13.93 -14.60
CA ASN A 480 6.63 14.57 -15.74
C ASN A 480 7.65 15.60 -15.25
N LEU A 481 8.94 15.31 -15.43
CA LEU A 481 10.03 16.20 -15.01
C LEU A 481 10.04 17.53 -15.77
N ASP A 482 9.49 17.56 -16.99
CA ASP A 482 9.39 18.77 -17.80
C ASP A 482 8.08 19.54 -17.53
N TYR A 483 7.32 19.17 -16.49
CA TYR A 483 6.05 19.82 -16.17
C TYR A 483 6.28 21.24 -15.63
N THR A 484 5.83 22.21 -16.42
CA THR A 484 5.67 23.60 -15.97
C THR A 484 4.18 23.88 -15.84
N ALA A 485 3.76 24.41 -14.69
CA ALA A 485 2.36 24.75 -14.47
C ALA A 485 1.93 25.88 -15.42
N PRO A 486 0.76 25.79 -16.05
CA PRO A 486 0.20 26.89 -16.84
C PRO A 486 0.00 28.14 -15.97
N VAL A 487 0.27 29.31 -16.55
CA VAL A 487 0.17 30.59 -15.86
C VAL A 487 -1.29 30.96 -15.68
N LYS A 488 -1.62 31.37 -14.45
CA LYS A 488 -2.94 31.89 -14.08
C LYS A 488 -2.80 33.35 -13.68
N THR A 489 -3.77 34.15 -14.11
CA THR A 489 -3.95 35.52 -13.67
C THR A 489 -4.18 35.58 -12.15
N GLY A 490 -4.02 36.76 -11.54
CA GLY A 490 -4.25 36.96 -10.10
C GLY A 490 -5.68 36.62 -9.62
N SER A 491 -6.65 36.48 -10.53
CA SER A 491 -8.02 36.02 -10.26
C SER A 491 -8.20 34.50 -10.35
N GLY A 492 -7.14 33.75 -10.68
CA GLY A 492 -7.15 32.28 -10.80
C GLY A 492 -7.63 31.75 -12.15
N VAL A 493 -7.93 32.62 -13.11
CA VAL A 493 -8.27 32.29 -14.51
C VAL A 493 -6.98 32.02 -15.27
N LEU A 494 -6.97 31.00 -16.14
CA LEU A 494 -5.81 30.74 -17.02
C LEU A 494 -5.59 31.94 -17.92
N GLU A 495 -4.33 32.36 -18.06
CA GLU A 495 -3.99 33.31 -19.12
C GLU A 495 -4.32 32.73 -20.49
N ASP A 496 -4.66 33.62 -21.43
CA ASP A 496 -4.95 33.23 -22.82
C ASP A 496 -3.85 32.32 -23.36
N TYR A 497 -4.25 31.33 -24.16
CA TYR A 497 -3.35 30.28 -24.64
C TYR A 497 -2.06 30.84 -25.30
N ASP A 498 -2.18 31.91 -26.07
CA ASP A 498 -1.05 32.55 -26.76
C ASP A 498 -0.03 33.21 -25.81
N ASN A 499 -0.42 33.51 -24.58
CA ASN A 499 0.44 34.09 -23.54
C ASN A 499 1.09 33.02 -22.64
N GLN A 500 0.72 31.75 -22.80
CA GLN A 500 1.28 30.67 -22.00
C GLN A 500 2.74 30.40 -22.39
N PRO A 501 3.61 30.10 -21.41
CA PRO A 501 4.99 29.75 -21.71
C PRO A 501 5.03 28.47 -22.54
N THR A 502 5.92 28.42 -23.53
CA THR A 502 6.13 27.23 -24.37
C THR A 502 6.46 25.99 -23.55
N ASP A 503 7.08 26.18 -22.38
CA ASP A 503 7.45 25.09 -21.46
C ASP A 503 6.24 24.44 -20.78
N ALA A 504 5.08 25.11 -20.71
CA ALA A 504 3.86 24.51 -20.20
C ALA A 504 3.18 23.58 -21.22
N LEU A 505 3.60 23.64 -22.49
CA LEU A 505 2.99 22.91 -23.60
C LEU A 505 3.87 21.73 -24.05
N ASN A 506 3.23 20.65 -24.46
CA ASN A 506 3.90 19.52 -25.12
C ASN A 506 4.06 19.78 -26.64
N GLN A 507 4.69 18.84 -27.34
CA GLN A 507 4.91 18.95 -28.80
C GLN A 507 3.61 19.01 -29.63
N SER A 508 2.48 18.63 -29.05
CA SER A 508 1.15 18.69 -29.69
C SER A 508 0.38 19.97 -29.33
N GLY A 509 0.97 20.90 -28.57
CA GLY A 509 0.29 22.10 -28.09
C GLY A 509 -0.70 21.84 -26.95
N ASP A 510 -0.61 20.69 -26.27
CA ASP A 510 -1.41 20.40 -25.08
C ASP A 510 -0.67 20.81 -23.81
N TYR A 511 -1.39 21.24 -22.78
CA TYR A 511 -0.79 21.44 -21.46
C TYR A 511 -0.20 20.13 -20.94
N LYS A 512 1.04 20.20 -20.47
CA LYS A 512 1.71 19.06 -19.84
C LYS A 512 0.92 18.64 -18.59
N ASN A 513 0.87 17.32 -18.34
CA ASN A 513 0.33 16.79 -17.10
C ASN A 513 1.45 16.59 -16.09
N LYS A 514 1.12 16.78 -14.81
CA LYS A 514 2.03 16.57 -13.68
C LYS A 514 2.33 15.08 -13.49
#